data_AF-A0A967REM5-F1
#
_entry.id   AF-A0A967REM5-F1
#
_cell.length_a   1.000
_cell.length_b   1.000
_cell.length_c   1.000
_cell.angle_alpha   90.00
_cell.angle_beta   90.00
_cell.angle_gamma   90.00
#
_symmetry.space_group_name_H-M   'P 1'
#
loop_
_entity.id
_entity.type
_entity.pdbx_description
1 polymer ?
#
loop_
_entity_poly.entity_id
_entity_poly.type
_entity_poly.pdbx_seq_one_letter_code
_entity_poly.pdbx_strand_id
1 'polypeptide(L)'
;MERKLLHWWFVAIGLLVLIYGCQTISREMSPGEMLYRAKCSSCHSVIATSSYDRQEWRLYIDKYGKKMTDDEKRIVLEYLVKPD
;
A
#
# COMPACT_ATOMS: atom_id res chain seq x y z
N MET A 1 28.12 -19.58 38.82
CA MET A 1 28.59 -19.47 37.42
C MET A 1 27.42 -19.21 36.46
N GLU A 2 26.16 -19.29 36.93
CA GLU A 2 24.95 -19.24 36.08
C GLU A 2 24.49 -17.85 35.61
N ARG A 3 24.80 -16.75 36.33
CA ARG A 3 24.36 -15.41 35.91
C ARG A 3 24.90 -14.98 34.54
N LYS A 4 26.14 -15.37 34.21
CA LYS A 4 26.74 -15.08 32.90
C LYS A 4 25.99 -15.80 31.79
N LEU A 5 25.65 -17.09 31.96
CA LEU A 5 24.86 -17.84 30.98
C LEU A 5 23.48 -17.21 30.73
N LEU A 6 22.82 -16.70 31.78
CA LEU A 6 21.53 -16.03 31.67
C LEU A 6 21.63 -14.72 30.86
N HIS A 7 22.65 -13.90 31.11
CA HIS A 7 22.90 -12.66 30.35
C HIS A 7 23.18 -12.94 28.87
N TRP A 8 23.99 -13.96 28.55
CA TRP A 8 24.26 -14.36 27.17
C TRP A 8 22.99 -14.90 26.47
N TRP A 9 22.09 -15.55 27.20
CA TRP A 9 20.78 -15.98 26.71
C TRP A 9 19.87 -14.80 26.35
N PHE A 10 19.78 -13.79 27.21
CA PHE A 10 18.99 -12.58 26.93
C PHE A 10 19.55 -11.77 25.76
N VAL A 11 20.88 -11.70 25.62
CA VAL A 11 21.53 -11.06 24.47
C VAL A 11 21.22 -11.83 23.17
N ALA A 12 21.28 -13.16 23.19
CA ALA A 12 20.95 -13.99 22.04
C ALA A 12 19.46 -13.87 21.64
N ILE A 13 18.54 -13.84 22.61
CA ILE A 13 17.11 -13.63 22.37
C ILE A 13 16.85 -12.22 21.81
N GLY A 14 17.47 -11.19 22.38
CA GLY A 14 17.35 -9.82 21.88
C GLY A 14 17.84 -9.68 20.43
N LEU A 15 18.97 -10.33 20.10
CA LEU A 15 19.48 -10.40 18.73
C LEU A 15 18.55 -11.16 17.78
N LEU A 16 17.95 -12.27 18.23
CA LEU A 16 16.96 -13.01 17.43
C LEU A 16 15.73 -12.15 17.14
N VAL A 17 15.16 -11.47 18.15
CA VAL A 17 13.98 -10.60 17.96
C VAL A 17 14.26 -9.44 16.98
N LEU A 18 15.46 -8.85 17.02
CA LEU A 18 15.85 -7.79 16.07
C LEU A 18 15.93 -8.28 14.62
N ILE A 19 16.36 -9.53 14.39
CA ILE A 19 16.48 -10.11 13.04
C ILE A 19 15.10 -10.52 12.49
N TYR A 20 14.21 -11.05 13.34
CA TYR A 20 12.86 -11.47 12.91
C TYR A 20 11.84 -10.33 12.84
N GLY A 21 12.02 -9.25 13.61
CA GLY A 21 11.11 -8.10 13.63
C GLY A 21 11.01 -7.36 12.29
N CYS A 22 12.03 -7.47 11.43
CA CYS A 22 12.10 -6.75 10.16
C CYS A 22 11.23 -7.35 9.03
N GLN A 23 10.65 -8.55 9.22
CA GLN A 23 9.97 -9.27 8.14
C GLN A 23 8.48 -8.96 7.99
N THR A 24 7.88 -8.14 8.86
CA THR A 24 6.41 -8.17 9.05
C THR A 24 5.62 -6.97 8.55
N ILE A 25 6.23 -5.94 7.93
CA ILE A 25 5.50 -4.69 7.64
C ILE A 25 5.81 -4.13 6.23
N SER A 26 5.57 -4.91 5.18
CA SER A 26 5.33 -4.32 3.87
C SER A 26 4.21 -5.08 3.17
N ARG A 27 2.98 -4.57 3.28
CA ARG A 27 1.89 -5.01 2.41
C ARG A 27 2.25 -4.54 1.00
N GLU A 28 2.56 -5.49 0.11
CA GLU A 28 2.93 -5.16 -1.26
C GLU A 28 1.72 -4.51 -1.95
N MET A 29 1.86 -3.22 -2.27
CA MET A 29 0.81 -2.47 -2.97
C MET A 29 0.80 -2.86 -4.43
N SER A 30 -0.40 -3.05 -4.99
CA SER A 30 -0.52 -3.27 -6.43
C SER A 30 -0.06 -2.04 -7.23
N PRO A 31 0.42 -2.19 -8.47
CA PRO A 31 0.76 -1.06 -9.33
C PRO A 31 -0.38 -0.04 -9.48
N GLY A 32 -1.63 -0.52 -9.59
CA GLY A 32 -2.80 0.35 -9.68
C GLY A 32 -3.09 1.11 -8.38
N GLU A 33 -2.87 0.49 -7.22
CA GLU A 33 -2.97 1.18 -5.93
C GLU A 33 -1.92 2.29 -5.80
N MET A 34 -0.66 1.99 -6.15
CA MET A 34 0.42 2.96 -6.12
C MET A 34 0.11 4.16 -7.02
N LEU A 35 -0.32 3.88 -8.26
CA LEU A 35 -0.64 4.91 -9.23
C LEU A 35 -1.86 5.75 -8.79
N TYR A 36 -2.90 5.10 -8.26
CA TYR A 36 -4.08 5.77 -7.73
C TYR A 36 -3.71 6.72 -6.59
N ARG A 37 -2.95 6.24 -5.59
CA ARG A 37 -2.49 7.09 -4.49
C ARG A 37 -1.61 8.23 -4.99
N ALA A 38 -0.69 7.99 -5.90
CA ALA A 38 0.22 9.01 -6.41
C ALA A 38 -0.51 10.11 -7.21
N LYS A 39 -1.44 9.74 -8.09
CA LYS A 39 -2.13 10.68 -8.97
C LYS A 39 -3.31 11.38 -8.30
N CYS A 40 -4.10 10.65 -7.50
CA CYS A 40 -5.35 11.16 -6.95
C CYS A 40 -5.20 11.86 -5.59
N SER A 41 -4.04 11.73 -4.91
CA SER A 41 -3.76 12.48 -3.67
C SER A 41 -3.23 13.89 -3.90
N SER A 42 -2.95 14.30 -5.14
CA SER A 42 -2.29 15.58 -5.43
C SER A 42 -3.15 16.81 -5.13
N CYS A 43 -4.47 16.65 -5.01
CA CYS A 43 -5.41 17.76 -4.83
C CYS A 43 -6.18 17.68 -3.51
N HIS A 44 -6.46 16.48 -3.01
CA HIS A 44 -7.18 16.22 -1.77
C HIS A 44 -6.89 14.78 -1.30
N SER A 45 -7.41 14.40 -0.14
CA SER A 45 -7.33 13.01 0.32
C SER A 45 -7.95 12.04 -0.68
N VAL A 46 -7.35 10.86 -0.78
CA VAL A 46 -7.81 9.80 -1.68
C VAL A 46 -9.15 9.25 -1.19
N ILE A 47 -10.07 9.01 -2.14
CA ILE A 47 -11.41 8.51 -1.87
C ILE A 47 -11.36 6.98 -1.71
N ALA A 48 -12.22 6.40 -0.87
CA ALA A 48 -12.28 4.94 -0.74
C ALA A 48 -12.77 4.29 -2.05
N THR A 49 -12.17 3.17 -2.46
CA THR A 49 -12.49 2.47 -3.71
C THR A 49 -13.97 2.07 -3.80
N SER A 50 -14.58 1.73 -2.66
CA SER A 50 -15.99 1.36 -2.51
C SER A 50 -16.98 2.54 -2.60
N SER A 51 -16.51 3.78 -2.75
CA SER A 51 -17.39 4.96 -2.74
C SER A 51 -18.24 5.12 -4.00
N TYR A 52 -17.83 4.50 -5.10
CA TYR A 52 -18.46 4.65 -6.42
C TYR A 52 -18.44 3.34 -7.20
N ASP A 53 -19.36 3.21 -8.14
CA ASP A 53 -19.37 2.11 -9.08
C ASP A 53 -18.38 2.31 -10.25
N ARG A 54 -18.28 1.31 -11.14
CA ARG A 54 -17.39 1.34 -12.31
C ARG A 54 -17.67 2.52 -13.25
N GLN A 55 -18.93 2.86 -13.48
CA GLN A 55 -19.30 3.92 -14.42
C GLN A 55 -18.96 5.28 -13.83
N GLU A 56 -19.29 5.50 -12.57
CA GLU A 56 -18.95 6.71 -11.84
C GLU A 56 -17.43 6.92 -11.76
N TRP A 57 -16.67 5.87 -11.43
CA TRP A 57 -15.21 5.95 -11.44
C TRP A 57 -14.64 6.32 -12.81
N ARG A 58 -15.18 5.73 -13.89
CA ARG A 58 -14.75 6.07 -15.25
C ARG A 58 -14.98 7.55 -15.56
N LEU A 59 -16.16 8.09 -15.21
CA LEU A 59 -16.46 9.51 -15.39
C LEU A 59 -15.49 10.41 -14.61
N TYR A 60 -15.15 10.04 -13.38
CA TYR A 60 -14.21 10.82 -12.56
C TYR A 60 -12.77 10.76 -13.07
N ILE A 61 -12.31 9.59 -13.53
CA ILE A 61 -10.98 9.45 -14.14
C ILE A 61 -10.90 10.28 -15.42
N ASP A 62 -11.93 10.26 -16.27
CA ASP A 62 -11.96 11.06 -17.49
C ASP A 62 -11.99 12.57 -17.20
N LYS A 63 -12.69 12.96 -16.12
CA LYS A 63 -12.82 14.37 -15.70
C LYS A 63 -11.54 14.89 -15.03
N TYR A 64 -10.97 14.17 -14.07
CA TYR A 64 -9.89 14.64 -13.21
C TYR A 64 -8.50 14.11 -13.60
N GLY A 65 -8.42 12.98 -14.30
CA GLY A 65 -7.17 12.37 -14.77
C GLY A 65 -6.55 13.04 -15.99
N LYS A 66 -6.66 14.37 -16.14
CA LYS A 66 -6.18 15.10 -17.33
C LYS A 66 -4.67 15.02 -17.54
N LYS A 67 -3.91 14.74 -16.48
CA LYS A 67 -2.45 14.54 -16.51
C LYS A 67 -2.04 13.07 -16.51
N MET A 68 -2.97 12.17 -16.80
CA MET A 68 -2.74 10.74 -16.89
C MET A 68 -2.77 10.29 -18.35
N THR A 69 -1.89 9.37 -18.72
CA THR A 69 -1.98 8.67 -20.01
C THR A 69 -3.20 7.74 -20.03
N ASP A 70 -3.62 7.29 -21.21
CA ASP A 70 -4.76 6.37 -21.30
C ASP A 70 -4.47 5.01 -20.65
N ASP A 71 -3.21 4.56 -20.68
CA ASP A 71 -2.79 3.38 -19.92
C ASP A 71 -2.84 3.59 -18.42
N GLU A 72 -2.39 4.76 -17.92
CA GLU A 72 -2.49 5.09 -16.50
C GLU A 72 -3.96 5.12 -16.05
N LYS A 73 -4.86 5.70 -16.86
CA LYS A 73 -6.30 5.72 -16.56
C LYS A 73 -6.89 4.31 -16.51
N ARG A 74 -6.51 3.45 -17.46
CA ARG A 74 -6.95 2.05 -17.50
C ARG A 74 -6.50 1.28 -16.26
N ILE A 75 -5.21 1.38 -15.90
CA ILE A 75 -4.64 0.72 -14.71
C ILE A 75 -5.33 1.17 -13.42
N VAL A 76 -5.57 2.48 -13.27
CA VAL A 76 -6.29 3.01 -12.09
C VAL A 76 -7.75 2.53 -12.07
N LEU A 77 -8.44 2.54 -13.21
CA LEU A 77 -9.82 2.06 -13.28
C LEU A 77 -9.91 0.57 -12.91
N GLU A 78 -8.99 -0.27 -13.39
CA GLU A 78 -8.93 -1.70 -13.05
C GLU A 78 -8.75 -1.92 -11.54
N TYR A 79 -7.94 -1.09 -10.87
CA TYR A 79 -7.77 -1.13 -9.43
C TYR A 79 -9.04 -0.72 -8.67
N LEU A 80 -9.69 0.36 -9.08
CA LEU A 80 -10.85 0.94 -8.38
C LEU A 80 -12.11 0.07 -8.40
N VAL A 81 -12.21 -0.82 -9.37
CA VAL A 81 -13.39 -1.65 -9.62
C VAL A 81 -13.14 -3.13 -9.32
N LYS A 82 -11.97 -3.45 -8.76
CA LYS A 82 -11.65 -4.80 -8.33
C LYS A 82 -12.56 -5.15 -7.14
N PRO A 83 -13.26 -6.30 -7.16
CA PRO A 83 -13.99 -6.75 -5.98
C PRO A 83 -13.03 -6.95 -4.81
N ASP A 84 -13.44 -6.51 -3.62
CA ASP A 84 -12.72 -6.73 -2.36
C ASP A 84 -12.56 -8.22 -2.02
#